data_AF-A0AA38YWB0-F1
#
_entry.id   AF-A0AA38YWB0-F1
#
_cell.length_a   1.000
_cell.length_b   1.000
_cell.length_c   1.000
_cell.angle_alpha   90.00
_cell.angle_beta   90.00
_cell.angle_gamma   90.00
#
_symmetry.space_group_name_H-M   'P 1'
#
loop_
_entity.id
_entity.type
_entity.pdbx_description
1 polymer ?
#
loop_
_entity_poly.entity_id
_entity_poly.type
_entity_poly.pdbx_seq_one_letter_code
_entity_poly.pdbx_strand_id
1 'polypeptide(L)'
;MEHVIANALHECESAPSRGETKRCVGSVEDMIDFAVSVLGHDVVVRTTETTRGSKQRVMMGEVRGINGGKVTRSVSCHQSLYPYLLYYCHSVPKVRVYEVDILDVERKEKMNKGIAICHIDTSAWSQSHGAFVALGSSPGLIEVCHWIFENDMTWTTSD
;
A
#
# COMPACT_ATOMS: atom_id res chain seq x y z
N MET A 1 7.57 4.83 -23.50
CA MET A 1 6.62 5.77 -22.85
C MET A 1 5.19 5.30 -23.07
N GLU A 2 4.80 4.98 -24.31
CA GLU A 2 3.46 4.45 -24.65
C GLU A 2 3.03 3.27 -23.78
N HIS A 3 3.90 2.25 -23.61
CA HIS A 3 3.60 1.09 -22.75
C HIS A 3 3.29 1.46 -21.29
N VAL A 4 3.97 2.47 -20.74
CA VAL A 4 3.78 2.87 -19.33
C VAL A 4 2.42 3.57 -19.17
N ILE A 5 2.07 4.43 -20.12
CA ILE A 5 0.77 5.11 -20.17
C ILE A 5 -0.35 4.08 -20.34
N ALA A 6 -0.19 3.12 -21.26
CA ALA A 6 -1.17 2.08 -21.52
C ALA A 6 -1.39 1.18 -20.29
N ASN A 7 -0.33 0.84 -19.55
CA ASN A 7 -0.45 0.08 -18.32
C ASN A 7 -1.20 0.84 -17.22
N ALA A 8 -0.89 2.11 -17.02
CA ALA A 8 -1.59 2.95 -16.04
C ALA A 8 -3.09 3.09 -16.39
N LEU A 9 -3.43 3.31 -17.67
CA LEU A 9 -4.83 3.31 -18.14
C LEU A 9 -5.50 1.96 -17.87
N HIS A 10 -4.83 0.85 -18.20
CA HIS A 10 -5.37 -0.48 -17.98
C HIS A 10 -5.66 -0.74 -16.50
N GLU A 11 -4.78 -0.35 -15.58
CA GLU A 11 -5.00 -0.48 -14.13
C GLU A 11 -6.21 0.32 -13.66
N CYS A 12 -6.34 1.55 -14.15
CA CYS A 12 -7.44 2.47 -13.84
C CYS A 12 -8.80 2.02 -14.39
N GLU A 13 -8.82 1.49 -15.61
CA GLU A 13 -10.06 1.12 -16.32
C GLU A 13 -10.52 -0.32 -16.03
N SER A 14 -9.62 -1.18 -15.55
CA SER A 14 -9.97 -2.56 -15.21
C SER A 14 -11.04 -2.62 -14.12
N ALA A 15 -11.90 -3.62 -14.15
CA ALA A 15 -12.87 -3.85 -13.09
C ALA A 15 -12.18 -4.16 -11.74
N PRO A 16 -12.78 -3.81 -10.59
CA PRO A 16 -12.28 -4.22 -9.27
C PRO A 16 -12.35 -5.74 -9.11
N SER A 17 -11.40 -6.29 -8.36
CA SER A 17 -11.45 -7.67 -7.89
C SER A 17 -12.60 -7.88 -6.90
N ARG A 18 -12.95 -9.14 -6.61
CA ARG A 18 -14.05 -9.44 -5.67
C ARG A 18 -13.75 -8.86 -4.28
N GLY A 19 -14.57 -7.92 -3.84
CA GLY A 19 -14.41 -7.25 -2.54
C GLY A 19 -13.42 -6.07 -2.56
N GLU A 20 -12.81 -5.77 -3.70
CA GLU A 20 -12.01 -4.56 -3.89
C GLU A 20 -12.91 -3.37 -4.21
N THR A 21 -12.58 -2.20 -3.69
CA THR A 21 -13.05 -0.91 -4.20
C THR A 21 -11.83 -0.17 -4.71
N LYS A 22 -11.87 0.36 -5.94
CA LYS A 22 -10.73 1.09 -6.51
C LYS A 22 -11.17 2.27 -7.36
N ARG A 23 -10.27 3.23 -7.52
CA ARG A 23 -10.44 4.45 -8.31
C ARG A 23 -9.08 5.04 -8.65
N CYS A 24 -8.91 5.51 -9.88
CA CYS A 24 -7.80 6.41 -10.17
C CYS A 24 -8.19 7.87 -9.97
N VAL A 25 -7.30 8.65 -9.37
CA VAL A 25 -7.54 10.03 -8.98
C VAL A 25 -6.37 10.93 -9.37
N GLY A 26 -6.66 12.19 -9.69
CA GLY A 26 -5.66 13.17 -10.14
C GLY A 26 -5.26 14.22 -9.10
N SER A 27 -5.86 14.17 -7.90
CA SER A 27 -5.72 15.18 -6.86
C SER A 27 -5.70 14.55 -5.46
N VAL A 28 -5.20 15.28 -4.47
CA VAL A 28 -5.18 14.82 -3.06
C VAL A 28 -6.59 14.90 -2.47
N GLU A 29 -7.38 15.87 -2.90
CA GLU A 29 -8.78 16.04 -2.53
C GLU A 29 -9.59 14.80 -2.91
N ASP A 30 -9.43 14.31 -4.14
CA ASP A 30 -10.08 13.08 -4.61
C ASP A 30 -9.59 11.83 -3.86
N MET A 31 -8.33 11.79 -3.41
CA MET A 31 -7.83 10.71 -2.55
C MET A 31 -8.52 10.71 -1.20
N ILE A 32 -8.68 11.89 -0.59
CA ILE A 32 -9.35 12.06 0.70
C ILE A 32 -10.82 11.67 0.56
N ASP A 33 -11.51 12.15 -0.48
CA ASP A 33 -12.90 11.80 -0.76
C ASP A 33 -13.07 10.29 -0.94
N PHE A 34 -12.15 9.65 -1.67
CA PHE A 34 -12.15 8.20 -1.81
C PHE A 34 -11.92 7.50 -0.47
N ALA A 35 -10.91 7.91 0.30
CA ALA A 35 -10.61 7.35 1.61
C ALA A 35 -11.80 7.45 2.57
N VAL A 36 -12.45 8.62 2.63
CA VAL A 36 -13.62 8.88 3.48
C VAL A 36 -14.83 8.08 3.00
N SER A 37 -15.06 7.98 1.69
CA SER A 37 -16.17 7.19 1.14
C SER A 37 -16.08 5.71 1.50
N VAL A 38 -14.86 5.19 1.63
CA VAL A 38 -14.61 3.81 2.01
C VAL A 38 -14.64 3.68 3.53
N LEU A 39 -13.80 4.41 4.26
CA LEU A 39 -13.49 4.16 5.68
C LEU A 39 -14.36 4.96 6.67
N GLY A 40 -15.09 5.97 6.21
CA GLY A 40 -15.77 6.95 7.07
C GLY A 40 -14.93 8.21 7.29
N HIS A 41 -15.41 9.13 8.13
CA HIS A 41 -14.81 10.47 8.26
C HIS A 41 -13.58 10.54 9.15
N ASP A 42 -13.40 9.56 10.04
CA ASP A 42 -12.32 9.55 11.03
C ASP A 42 -11.15 8.70 10.52
N VAL A 43 -10.34 9.31 9.65
CA VAL A 43 -9.25 8.64 8.92
C VAL A 43 -7.90 9.29 9.16
N VAL A 44 -6.86 8.45 9.22
CA VAL A 44 -5.45 8.87 9.37
C VAL A 44 -4.64 8.36 8.20
N VAL A 45 -3.97 9.28 7.49
CA VAL A 45 -3.03 8.96 6.41
C VAL A 45 -1.65 8.64 6.95
N ARG A 46 -0.97 7.67 6.34
CA ARG A 46 0.41 7.29 6.66
C ARG A 46 1.18 6.98 5.37
N THR A 47 2.46 7.33 5.38
CA THR A 47 3.42 7.01 4.32
C THR A 47 4.79 6.76 4.94
N THR A 48 5.68 6.08 4.21
CA THR A 48 7.07 5.94 4.60
C THR A 48 7.75 7.32 4.55
N GLU A 49 8.50 7.67 5.59
CA GLU A 49 8.99 9.03 5.81
C GLU A 49 10.01 9.49 4.76
N THR A 50 10.93 8.61 4.35
CA THR A 50 11.92 8.90 3.31
C THR A 50 12.28 7.67 2.47
N THR A 51 13.07 7.84 1.42
CA THR A 51 13.69 6.72 0.69
C THR A 51 14.95 6.13 1.33
N ARG A 52 15.39 6.62 2.51
CA ARG A 52 16.61 6.11 3.18
C ARG A 52 16.46 4.63 3.55
N GLY A 53 17.52 3.86 3.27
CA GLY A 53 17.53 2.39 3.44
C GLY A 53 17.08 1.61 2.21
N SER A 54 16.49 2.27 1.19
CA SER A 54 16.14 1.61 -0.07
C SER A 54 17.39 1.06 -0.77
N LYS A 55 17.30 -0.19 -1.25
CA LYS A 55 18.41 -0.93 -1.89
C LYS A 55 19.65 -1.14 -1.00
N GLN A 56 19.50 -0.96 0.32
CA GLN A 56 20.57 -1.18 1.30
C GLN A 56 20.20 -2.35 2.22
N ARG A 57 21.20 -2.87 2.93
CA ARG A 57 20.94 -3.76 4.06
C ARG A 57 20.49 -2.91 5.23
N VAL A 58 19.32 -3.24 5.77
CA VAL A 58 18.71 -2.54 6.91
C VAL A 58 18.35 -3.55 8.00
N MET A 59 18.19 -3.05 9.22
CA MET A 59 17.65 -3.82 10.33
C MET A 59 16.26 -3.29 10.69
N MET A 60 15.32 -4.19 10.97
CA MET A 60 14.01 -3.80 11.48
C MET A 60 14.13 -3.54 12.98
N GLY A 61 13.73 -2.35 13.40
CA GLY A 61 13.63 -1.93 14.79
C GLY A 61 12.25 -2.26 15.37
N GLU A 62 11.68 -1.30 16.09
CA GLU A 62 10.32 -1.42 16.63
C GLU A 62 9.29 -1.57 15.49
N VAL A 63 8.38 -2.53 15.65
CA VAL A 63 7.25 -2.78 14.74
C VAL A 63 5.97 -2.55 15.51
N ARG A 64 5.24 -1.51 15.15
CA ARG A 64 3.97 -1.13 15.78
C ARG A 64 2.81 -1.40 14.84
N GLY A 65 1.91 -2.30 15.23
CA GLY A 65 0.65 -2.53 14.53
C GLY A 65 -0.31 -1.35 14.73
N ILE A 66 -0.78 -0.75 13.64
CA ILE A 66 -1.84 0.26 13.67
C ILE A 66 -3.15 -0.39 14.16
N ASN A 67 -4.00 0.34 14.88
CA ASN A 67 -5.23 -0.18 15.49
C ASN A 67 -4.96 -1.41 16.40
N GLY A 68 -3.82 -1.41 17.10
CA GLY A 68 -3.38 -2.53 17.94
C GLY A 68 -3.02 -3.79 17.14
N GLY A 69 -2.67 -3.67 15.86
CA GLY A 69 -2.32 -4.79 14.98
C GLY A 69 -3.52 -5.67 14.56
N LYS A 70 -4.74 -5.20 14.81
CA LYS A 70 -5.97 -5.91 14.44
C LYS A 70 -6.14 -5.90 12.92
N VAL A 71 -6.79 -6.95 12.42
CA VAL A 71 -7.22 -6.99 11.03
C VAL A 71 -8.25 -5.88 10.80
N THR A 72 -8.02 -5.06 9.79
CA THR A 72 -8.82 -3.88 9.47
C THR A 72 -9.08 -3.79 7.96
N ARG A 73 -9.69 -2.67 7.54
CA ARG A 73 -9.77 -2.21 6.16
C ARG A 73 -8.92 -0.96 6.03
N SER A 74 -8.19 -0.82 4.94
CA SER A 74 -7.44 0.39 4.60
C SER A 74 -7.73 0.82 3.17
N VAL A 75 -7.36 2.05 2.85
CA VAL A 75 -7.29 2.55 1.48
C VAL A 75 -5.82 2.81 1.19
N SER A 76 -5.27 2.28 0.11
CA SER A 76 -3.93 2.60 -0.35
C SER A 76 -4.01 3.32 -1.69
N CYS A 77 -3.25 4.40 -1.86
CA CYS A 77 -3.10 5.12 -3.12
C CYS A 77 -1.64 5.06 -3.55
N HIS A 78 -1.42 4.56 -4.76
CA HIS A 78 -0.10 4.37 -5.35
C HIS A 78 0.10 5.34 -6.49
N GLN A 79 1.25 6.03 -6.52
CA GLN A 79 1.55 6.94 -7.60
C GLN A 79 1.83 6.13 -8.89
N SER A 80 1.02 6.37 -9.92
CA SER A 80 1.22 5.75 -11.23
C SER A 80 2.12 6.64 -12.10
N LEU A 81 2.98 6.00 -12.91
CA LEU A 81 3.76 6.71 -13.92
C LEU A 81 2.86 7.17 -15.07
N TYR A 82 2.49 8.46 -15.06
CA TYR A 82 1.59 9.06 -16.06
C TYR A 82 2.03 10.50 -16.40
N PRO A 83 1.76 11.04 -17.61
CA PRO A 83 2.13 12.41 -18.00
C PRO A 83 1.65 13.54 -17.08
N TYR A 84 0.65 13.27 -16.25
CA TYR A 84 0.15 14.14 -15.18
C TYR A 84 -0.02 13.34 -13.90
N LEU A 85 -0.25 14.02 -12.78
CA LEU A 85 -0.44 13.37 -11.49
C LEU A 85 -1.59 12.36 -11.56
N LEU A 86 -1.31 11.12 -11.24
CA LEU A 86 -2.27 10.04 -11.25
C LEU A 86 -1.94 9.08 -10.11
N TYR A 87 -2.94 8.79 -9.30
CA TYR A 87 -2.85 7.80 -8.25
C TYR A 87 -3.86 6.69 -8.50
N TYR A 88 -3.39 5.45 -8.46
CA TYR A 88 -4.23 4.28 -8.35
C TYR A 88 -4.57 4.06 -6.88
N CYS A 89 -5.82 4.35 -6.49
CA CYS A 89 -6.32 4.10 -5.15
C CYS A 89 -7.14 2.82 -5.11
N HIS A 90 -6.96 2.01 -4.08
CA HIS A 90 -7.77 0.84 -3.83
C HIS A 90 -7.93 0.51 -2.35
N SER A 91 -8.94 -0.29 -2.04
CA SER A 91 -9.21 -0.85 -0.74
C SER A 91 -9.59 -2.30 -0.89
N VAL A 92 -8.91 -3.16 -0.14
CA VAL A 92 -9.29 -4.56 0.02
C VAL A 92 -9.52 -4.87 1.50
N PRO A 93 -10.49 -5.74 1.83
CA PRO A 93 -10.75 -6.11 3.21
C PRO A 93 -9.62 -6.99 3.76
N LYS A 94 -9.55 -7.10 5.09
CA LYS A 94 -8.64 -7.99 5.82
C LYS A 94 -7.16 -7.68 5.59
N VAL A 95 -6.76 -6.47 5.96
CA VAL A 95 -5.36 -6.05 5.96
C VAL A 95 -4.86 -5.79 7.38
N ARG A 96 -3.55 -5.77 7.55
CA ARG A 96 -2.87 -5.20 8.73
C ARG A 96 -1.87 -4.14 8.27
N VAL A 97 -1.82 -3.03 8.98
CA VAL A 97 -0.89 -1.93 8.70
C VAL A 97 0.08 -1.80 9.86
N TYR A 98 1.35 -1.57 9.56
CA TYR A 98 2.42 -1.45 10.54
C TYR A 98 3.23 -0.19 10.29
N GLU A 99 3.63 0.45 11.38
CA GLU A 99 4.71 1.43 11.40
C GLU A 99 5.98 0.71 11.89
N VAL A 100 7.07 0.86 11.15
CA VAL A 100 8.32 0.12 11.39
C VAL A 100 9.48 1.09 11.43
N ASP A 101 10.27 1.01 12.48
CA ASP A 101 11.57 1.69 12.51
C ASP A 101 12.57 0.92 11.65
N ILE A 102 13.18 1.64 10.70
CA ILE A 102 14.24 1.09 9.84
C ILE A 102 15.56 1.63 10.36
N LEU A 103 16.45 0.72 10.74
CA LEU A 103 17.71 1.01 11.41
C LEU A 103 18.91 0.72 10.51
N ASP A 104 19.98 1.48 10.72
CA ASP A 104 21.30 1.18 10.16
C ASP A 104 21.87 -0.10 10.78
N VAL A 105 22.45 -0.98 9.96
CA VAL A 105 22.95 -2.28 10.43
C VAL A 105 24.15 -2.11 11.38
N GLU A 106 25.03 -1.13 11.12
CA GLU A 106 26.25 -0.94 11.88
C GLU A 106 25.99 -0.10 13.13
N ARG A 107 25.34 1.05 12.96
CA ARG A 107 25.09 2.01 14.05
C ARG A 107 23.92 1.61 14.93
N LYS A 108 22.98 0.80 14.41
CA LYS A 108 21.69 0.47 15.06
C LYS A 108 20.84 1.69 15.39
N GLU A 109 21.11 2.81 14.71
CA GLU A 109 20.36 4.04 14.84
C GLU A 109 19.23 4.07 13.82
N LYS A 110 18.11 4.70 14.19
CA LYS A 110 16.97 4.89 13.30
C LYS A 110 17.36 5.81 12.15
N MET A 111 17.26 5.28 10.93
CA MET A 111 17.51 6.06 9.71
C MET A 111 16.22 6.49 9.03
N ASN A 112 15.12 5.77 9.24
CA ASN A 112 13.85 5.98 8.56
C ASN A 112 12.69 5.37 9.35
N LYS A 113 11.47 5.80 9.04
CA LYS A 113 10.21 5.20 9.49
C LYS A 113 9.46 4.69 8.27
N GLY A 114 9.32 3.36 8.17
CA GLY A 114 8.59 2.69 7.11
C GLY A 114 7.14 2.40 7.48
N ILE A 115 6.26 2.43 6.49
CA ILE A 115 4.90 1.92 6.61
C ILE A 115 4.80 0.65 5.77
N ALA A 116 4.33 -0.43 6.39
CA ALA A 116 4.07 -1.69 5.72
C ALA A 116 2.60 -2.05 5.81
N ILE A 117 2.08 -2.66 4.75
CA ILE A 117 0.75 -3.25 4.72
C ILE A 117 0.88 -4.74 4.38
N CYS A 118 0.08 -5.56 5.05
CA CYS A 118 -0.06 -6.99 4.78
C CYS A 118 -1.50 -7.30 4.40
N HIS A 119 -1.69 -7.92 3.24
CA HIS A 119 -2.95 -8.49 2.79
C HIS A 119 -3.07 -9.91 3.33
N ILE A 120 -4.00 -10.09 4.27
CA ILE A 120 -4.18 -11.35 5.02
C ILE A 120 -5.00 -12.37 4.22
N ASP A 121 -5.85 -11.88 3.30
CA ASP A 121 -6.67 -12.71 2.42
C ASP A 121 -6.42 -12.32 0.97
N THR A 122 -5.67 -13.15 0.25
CA THR A 122 -5.31 -12.94 -1.15
C THR A 122 -6.13 -13.83 -2.10
N SER A 123 -7.17 -14.51 -1.60
CA SER A 123 -7.93 -15.51 -2.38
C SER A 123 -8.64 -14.94 -3.60
N ALA A 124 -8.97 -13.64 -3.58
CA ALA A 124 -9.64 -12.95 -4.69
C ALA A 124 -8.67 -12.36 -5.73
N TRP A 125 -7.37 -12.47 -5.52
CA TRP A 125 -6.37 -11.89 -6.43
C TRP A 125 -6.20 -12.74 -7.69
N SER A 126 -5.82 -12.11 -8.80
CA SER A 126 -5.48 -12.83 -10.02
C SER A 126 -4.30 -13.77 -9.80
N GLN A 127 -4.32 -14.97 -10.37
CA GLN A 127 -3.17 -15.87 -10.36
C GLN A 127 -1.92 -15.25 -11.02
N SER A 128 -2.11 -14.35 -11.98
CA SER A 128 -1.02 -13.61 -12.64
C SER A 128 -0.56 -12.36 -11.88
N HIS A 129 -1.09 -12.11 -10.67
CA HIS A 129 -0.71 -10.93 -9.89
C HIS A 129 0.80 -10.94 -9.60
N GLY A 130 1.47 -9.79 -9.77
CA GLY A 130 2.94 -9.68 -9.69
C GLY A 130 3.54 -10.21 -8.39
N ALA A 131 2.80 -10.11 -7.28
CA ALA A 131 3.19 -10.70 -6.00
C ALA A 131 3.38 -12.23 -6.06
N PHE A 132 2.50 -12.96 -6.75
CA PHE A 132 2.60 -14.42 -6.86
C PHE A 132 3.71 -14.85 -7.81
N VAL A 133 3.95 -14.06 -8.87
CA VAL A 133 5.09 -14.26 -9.76
C VAL A 133 6.40 -14.08 -9.00
N ALA A 134 6.51 -13.03 -8.17
CA ALA A 134 7.71 -12.73 -7.40
C ALA A 134 7.96 -13.72 -6.24
N LEU A 135 6.89 -14.13 -5.53
CA LEU A 135 6.99 -14.97 -4.34
C LEU A 135 6.85 -16.48 -4.61
N GLY A 136 6.51 -16.88 -5.85
CA GLY A 136 6.35 -18.29 -6.22
C GLY A 136 5.18 -18.98 -5.52
N SER A 137 4.05 -18.28 -5.41
CA SER A 137 2.85 -18.78 -4.71
C SER A 137 1.57 -18.60 -5.53
N SER A 138 0.40 -18.65 -4.91
CA SER A 138 -0.90 -18.53 -5.57
C SER A 138 -1.96 -17.88 -4.66
N PRO A 139 -3.06 -17.37 -5.23
CA PRO A 139 -4.15 -16.76 -4.48
C PRO A 139 -4.61 -17.61 -3.29
N GLY A 140 -4.69 -17.00 -2.11
CA GLY A 140 -5.21 -17.63 -0.89
C GLY A 140 -4.24 -18.59 -0.18
N LEU A 141 -3.06 -18.84 -0.72
CA LEU A 141 -2.05 -19.71 -0.09
C LEU A 141 -1.07 -18.95 0.81
N ILE A 142 -0.92 -17.64 0.60
CA ILE A 142 -0.02 -16.78 1.36
C ILE A 142 -0.65 -15.43 1.69
N GLU A 143 -0.17 -14.84 2.78
CA GLU A 143 -0.29 -13.41 3.04
C GLU A 143 0.75 -12.67 2.19
N VAL A 144 0.40 -11.50 1.67
CA VAL A 144 1.33 -10.66 0.90
C VAL A 144 1.54 -9.35 1.64
N CYS A 145 2.79 -9.07 2.01
CA CYS A 145 3.17 -7.81 2.63
C CYS A 145 4.05 -6.98 1.70
N HIS A 146 3.87 -5.67 1.71
CA HIS A 146 4.76 -4.74 1.02
C HIS A 146 4.85 -3.41 1.75
N TRP A 147 5.89 -2.65 1.42
CA TRP A 147 6.06 -1.28 1.89
C TRP A 147 5.13 -0.33 1.13
N ILE A 148 4.63 0.69 1.82
CA ILE A 148 4.05 1.89 1.23
C ILE A 148 5.23 2.83 0.96
N PHE A 149 5.46 3.23 -0.28
CA PHE A 149 6.59 4.09 -0.64
C PHE A 149 6.37 5.54 -0.21
N GLU A 150 7.43 6.37 -0.22
CA GLU A 150 7.41 7.80 0.17
C GLU A 150 6.31 8.62 -0.53
N ASN A 151 6.01 8.31 -1.79
CA ASN A 151 4.94 8.97 -2.55
C ASN A 151 3.64 8.18 -2.59
N ASP A 152 3.58 7.01 -1.97
CA ASP A 152 2.34 6.27 -1.80
C ASP A 152 1.75 6.61 -0.43
N MET A 153 0.46 6.40 -0.27
CA MET A 153 -0.24 6.72 0.97
C MET A 153 -1.18 5.58 1.35
N THR A 154 -1.32 5.32 2.64
CA THR A 154 -2.33 4.41 3.17
C THR A 154 -3.14 5.09 4.28
N TRP A 155 -4.46 5.00 4.19
CA TRP A 155 -5.42 5.50 5.16
C TRP A 155 -6.00 4.34 5.96
N THR A 156 -6.13 4.53 7.26
CA THR A 156 -6.91 3.67 8.14
C THR A 156 -7.89 4.51 8.92
N THR A 157 -8.87 3.88 9.58
CA THR A 157 -9.58 4.54 10.67
C THR A 157 -8.61 4.90 11.79
N SER A 158 -8.91 5.98 12.50
CA SER A 158 -8.21 6.40 13.72
C SER A 158 -8.22 5.31 14.78
N ASP A 159 -7.15 5.28 15.59
CA ASP A 159 -6.99 4.37 16.73
C ASP A 159 -7.75 4.86 17.98
#